data_AF-A0A1V5YYZ7-F1
#
_entry.id   AF-A0A1V5YYZ7-F1
#
_cell.length_a   1.000
_cell.length_b   1.000
_cell.length_c   1.000
_cell.angle_alpha   90.00
_cell.angle_beta   90.00
_cell.angle_gamma   90.00
#
_symmetry.space_group_name_H-M   'P 1'
#
loop_
_entity.id
_entity.type
_entity.pdbx_description
1 polymer ?
#
loop_
_entity_poly.entity_id
_entity_poly.type
_entity_poly.pdbx_seq_one_letter_code
_entity_poly.pdbx_strand_id
1 'polypeptide(L)'
;MAESYNIQQISRLAANFVVKQRGNWTHEQWEHFCSSIMDLQIPLNENDSRHLGLLLESLKALYLSVPKKIKTAKKKTAAKAKAKPKTPPKASA
;
A
#
# COMPACT_ATOMS: atom_id res chain seq x y z
N MET A 1 15.40 -22.78 3.07
CA MET A 1 14.51 -21.61 3.05
C MET A 1 15.42 -20.40 3.13
N ALA A 2 15.29 -19.39 2.27
CA ALA A 2 16.17 -18.23 2.33
C ALA A 2 15.96 -17.55 3.69
N GLU A 3 17.01 -17.49 4.51
CA GLU A 3 17.00 -16.72 5.75
C GLU A 3 16.64 -15.28 5.39
N SER A 4 15.46 -14.85 5.81
CA SER A 4 15.01 -13.48 5.57
C SER A 4 15.88 -12.58 6.41
N TYR A 5 16.65 -11.70 5.78
CA TYR A 5 17.47 -10.74 6.51
C TYR A 5 16.63 -9.98 7.54
N ASN A 6 17.19 -9.73 8.73
CA ASN A 6 16.52 -8.99 9.81
C ASN A 6 15.88 -7.68 9.34
N ILE A 7 16.51 -7.00 8.37
CA ILE A 7 15.98 -5.78 7.75
C ILE A 7 14.63 -5.99 7.04
N GLN A 8 14.39 -7.16 6.45
CA GLN A 8 13.10 -7.49 5.82
C GLN A 8 12.01 -7.62 6.88
N GLN A 9 12.32 -8.19 8.04
CA GLN A 9 11.37 -8.26 9.17
C GLN A 9 11.07 -6.88 9.73
N ILE A 10 12.10 -6.04 9.96
CA ILE A 10 11.94 -4.65 10.40
C ILE A 10 11.07 -3.86 9.39
N SER A 11 11.37 -3.96 8.10
CA SER A 11 10.63 -3.27 7.06
C SER A 11 9.16 -3.69 7.03
N ARG A 12 8.87 -4.97 7.26
CA ARG A 12 7.51 -5.49 7.34
C ARG A 12 6.77 -4.98 8.57
N LEU A 13 7.42 -4.95 9.73
CA LEU A 13 6.85 -4.37 10.96
C LEU A 13 6.56 -2.87 10.78
N ALA A 14 7.50 -2.13 10.20
CA ALA A 14 7.37 -0.71 9.91
C ALA A 14 6.17 -0.44 8.98
N ALA A 15 6.06 -1.18 7.88
CA ALA A 15 4.93 -1.04 6.96
C ALA A 15 3.59 -1.37 7.64
N ASN A 16 3.53 -2.46 8.41
CA ASN A 16 2.33 -2.83 9.17
C ASN A 16 1.95 -1.77 10.20
N PHE A 17 2.92 -1.19 10.90
CA PHE A 17 2.71 -0.12 11.85
C PHE A 17 2.09 1.10 11.16
N VAL A 18 2.66 1.59 10.06
CA VAL A 18 2.13 2.74 9.32
C VAL A 18 0.69 2.50 8.86
N VAL A 19 0.40 1.30 8.34
CA VAL A 19 -0.97 0.94 7.90
C VAL A 19 -1.94 0.89 9.08
N LYS A 20 -1.53 0.29 10.21
CA LYS A 20 -2.35 0.18 11.43
C LYS A 20 -2.68 1.56 12.01
N GLN A 21 -1.67 2.43 12.06
CA GLN A 21 -1.82 3.81 12.53
C GLN A 21 -2.35 4.77 11.47
N ARG A 22 -2.64 4.28 10.26
CA ARG A 22 -3.14 5.08 9.12
C ARG A 22 -2.29 6.31 8.83
N GLY A 23 -0.98 6.20 9.02
CA GLY A 23 -0.03 7.29 8.81
C GLY A 23 -0.02 8.38 9.90
N ASN A 24 -0.64 8.15 11.07
CA ASN A 24 -0.62 9.09 12.19
C ASN A 24 -0.43 8.36 13.53
N TRP A 25 0.62 8.67 14.27
CA TRP A 25 0.94 8.02 15.56
C TRP A 25 1.44 9.03 16.59
N THR A 26 1.22 8.72 17.86
CA THR A 26 1.76 9.48 19.00
C THR A 26 3.17 9.00 19.38
N HIS A 27 3.84 9.76 20.26
CA HIS A 27 5.13 9.36 20.82
C HIS A 27 5.07 7.99 21.49
N GLU A 28 4.04 7.72 22.31
CA GLU A 28 3.84 6.42 22.96
C GLU A 28 3.75 5.27 21.95
N GLN A 29 3.02 5.47 20.84
CA GLN A 29 2.90 4.45 19.80
C GLN A 29 4.23 4.19 19.08
N TRP A 30 5.03 5.22 18.92
CA TRP A 30 6.40 5.11 18.41
C TRP A 30 7.29 4.33 19.38
N GLU A 31 7.24 4.61 20.68
CA GLU A 31 7.99 3.88 21.70
C GLU A 31 7.60 2.39 21.73
N HIS A 32 6.31 2.08 21.66
CA HIS A 32 5.82 0.70 21.54
C HIS A 32 6.33 -0.01 20.29
N PHE A 33 6.46 0.70 19.17
CA PHE A 33 7.05 0.15 17.94
C PHE A 33 8.54 -0.14 18.12
N CYS A 34 9.30 0.77 18.74
CA CYS A 34 10.71 0.54 19.08
C CYS A 34 10.86 -0.68 19.99
N SER A 35 10.03 -0.83 21.03
CA SER A 35 10.03 -2.01 21.90
C SER A 35 9.75 -3.30 21.12
N SER A 36 8.82 -3.26 20.16
CA SER A 36 8.53 -4.42 19.30
C SER A 36 9.71 -4.84 18.42
N ILE A 37 10.61 -3.91 18.07
CA ILE A 37 11.83 -4.24 17.32
C ILE A 37 12.92 -4.74 18.28
N MET A 38 13.02 -4.18 19.49
CA MET A 38 13.92 -4.68 20.53
C MET A 38 13.61 -6.12 20.93
N ASP A 39 12.32 -6.51 20.93
CA ASP A 39 11.85 -7.89 21.13
C ASP A 39 12.41 -8.88 20.09
N LEU A 40 12.83 -8.40 18.91
CA LEU A 40 13.50 -9.24 17.92
C LEU A 40 14.97 -9.56 18.27
N GLN A 41 15.45 -9.12 19.44
CA GLN A 41 16.84 -9.23 19.90
C GLN A 41 17.86 -8.65 18.90
N ILE A 42 17.43 -7.67 18.09
CA ILE A 42 18.31 -6.97 17.16
C ILE A 42 18.94 -5.80 17.93
N PRO A 43 20.29 -5.74 18.03
CA PRO A 43 20.95 -4.62 18.68
C PRO A 43 20.78 -3.37 17.82
N LEU A 44 19.92 -2.45 18.26
CA LEU A 44 19.73 -1.14 17.67
C LEU A 44 20.49 -0.11 18.50
N ASN A 45 21.35 0.67 17.85
CA ASN A 45 21.98 1.83 18.47
C ASN A 45 21.06 3.05 18.32
N GLU A 46 21.38 4.13 19.04
CA GLU A 46 20.61 5.38 18.97
C GLU A 46 20.49 5.93 17.55
N ASN A 47 21.52 5.74 16.73
CA ASN A 47 21.50 6.14 15.33
C ASN A 47 20.50 5.32 14.50
N ASP A 48 20.30 4.05 14.85
CA ASP A 48 19.36 3.16 14.17
C ASP A 48 17.91 3.53 14.52
N SER A 49 17.64 4.00 15.74
CA SER A 49 16.35 4.57 16.11
C SER A 49 15.98 5.79 15.24
N ARG A 50 16.96 6.64 14.90
CA ARG A 50 16.74 7.76 13.97
C ARG A 50 16.41 7.27 12.56
N HIS A 51 17.12 6.26 12.07
CA HIS A 51 16.83 5.64 10.78
C HIS A 51 15.44 4.99 10.73
N LEU A 52 15.00 4.37 11.82
CA LEU A 52 13.65 3.82 11.94
C LEU A 52 12.59 4.92 11.86
N GLY A 53 12.83 6.09 12.48
CA GLY A 53 11.94 7.24 12.38
C GLY A 53 11.83 7.74 10.94
N LEU A 54 12.97 7.87 10.26
CA LEU A 54 13.01 8.26 8.84
C LEU A 54 12.30 7.24 7.93
N LEU A 55 12.46 5.95 8.22
CA LEU A 55 11.77 4.87 7.51
C LEU A 55 10.25 5.00 7.67
N LEU A 56 9.76 5.21 8.90
CA LEU A 56 8.33 5.37 9.14
C LEU A 56 7.75 6.61 8.45
N GLU A 57 8.42 7.75 8.51
CA GLU A 57 7.95 8.96 7.81
C GLU A 57 7.94 8.76 6.29
N SER A 58 8.94 8.08 5.73
CA SER A 58 8.97 7.71 4.31
C SER A 58 7.79 6.80 3.95
N LEU A 59 7.54 5.78 4.76
CA LEU A 59 6.42 4.85 4.57
C LEU A 59 5.06 5.53 4.75
N LYS A 60 4.95 6.52 5.64
CA LYS A 60 3.76 7.37 5.81
C LYS A 60 3.50 8.21 4.57
N ALA A 61 4.53 8.86 4.01
CA ALA A 61 4.41 9.59 2.76
C ALA A 61 3.90 8.67 1.63
N LEU A 62 4.45 7.46 1.53
CA LEU A 62 3.98 6.46 0.58
C LEU A 62 2.54 5.99 0.88
N TYR A 63 2.19 5.76 2.14
CA TYR A 63 0.84 5.36 2.53
C TYR A 63 -0.23 6.41 2.16
N LEU A 64 0.12 7.69 2.26
CA LEU A 64 -0.77 8.81 1.91
C LEU A 64 -0.81 9.09 0.41
N SER A 65 0.32 8.90 -0.29
CA SER A 65 0.44 9.20 -1.72
C SER A 65 0.04 8.04 -2.64
N VAL A 66 0.19 6.79 -2.19
CA VAL A 66 -0.07 5.60 -3.02
C VAL A 66 -1.53 5.18 -2.87
N PRO A 67 -2.23 4.88 -3.97
CA PRO A 67 -3.59 4.36 -3.90
C PRO A 67 -3.63 3.03 -3.14
N LYS A 68 -4.47 2.95 -2.09
CA LYS A 68 -4.64 1.79 -1.19
C LYS A 68 -4.92 0.47 -1.93
N LYS A 69 -5.48 0.55 -3.14
CA LYS A 69 -5.63 -0.55 -4.08
C LYS A 69 -5.36 0.00 -5.47
N ILE A 70 -4.47 -0.63 -6.24
CA ILE A 70 -4.48 -0.49 -7.69
C ILE A 70 -5.87 -0.95 -8.11
N LYS A 71 -6.73 -0.01 -8.53
CA LYS A 71 -7.96 -0.37 -9.22
C LYS A 71 -7.48 -1.10 -10.47
N THR A 72 -7.45 -2.43 -10.44
CA THR A 72 -7.42 -3.21 -11.68
C THR A 72 -8.54 -2.63 -12.51
N ALA A 73 -8.18 -1.94 -13.58
CA ALA A 73 -9.14 -1.32 -14.46
C ALA A 73 -10.08 -2.45 -14.88
N LYS A 74 -11.31 -2.42 -14.36
CA LYS A 74 -12.41 -3.21 -14.92
C LYS A 74 -12.39 -2.87 -16.38
N LYS A 75 -11.92 -3.80 -17.22
CA LYS A 75 -11.95 -3.72 -18.67
C LYS A 75 -13.38 -3.33 -19.01
N LYS A 76 -13.61 -2.06 -19.36
CA LYS A 76 -14.91 -1.62 -19.86
C LYS A 76 -15.14 -2.43 -21.13
N THR A 77 -16.00 -3.43 -21.04
CA THR A 77 -16.55 -4.15 -22.17
C THR A 77 -17.29 -3.11 -23.01
N ALA A 78 -16.61 -2.53 -23.99
CA ALA A 78 -17.26 -1.73 -25.02
C ALA A 78 -17.96 -2.70 -25.97
N ALA A 79 -19.16 -3.11 -25.59
CA ALA A 79 -20.15 -3.58 -26.53
C ALA A 79 -20.44 -2.42 -27.51
N LYS A 80 -19.84 -2.48 -28.71
CA LYS A 80 -20.28 -1.67 -29.84
C LYS A 80 -20.74 -2.63 -30.93
N ALA A 81 -22.06 -2.75 -30.96
CA ALA A 81 -22.92 -3.48 -31.89
C ALA A 81 -22.34 -3.64 -33.30
N LYS A 82 -22.18 -4.91 -33.73
CA LYS A 82 -22.31 -5.29 -35.13
C LYS A 82 -23.79 -5.55 -35.41
N ALA A 83 -24.48 -4.64 -36.08
CA ALA A 83 -25.71 -4.92 -36.81
C ALA A 83 -26.01 -3.82 -37.84
N LYS A 84 -25.64 -4.06 -39.09
CA LYS A 84 -26.36 -3.61 -40.31
C LYS A 84 -26.42 -4.85 -41.23
N PRO A 85 -27.34 -4.98 -42.20
CA PRO A 85 -28.38 -4.04 -42.66
C PRO A 85 -29.77 -4.70 -42.88
N LYS A 86 -30.89 -3.95 -42.97
CA LYS A 86 -32.06 -4.23 -43.87
C LYS A 86 -32.92 -2.96 -44.08
N THR A 87 -32.88 -2.39 -45.29
CA THR A 87 -33.95 -1.58 -45.92
C THR A 87 -35.09 -2.50 -46.41
N PRO A 88 -36.34 -2.06 -46.70
CA PRO A 88 -36.73 -0.80 -47.36
C PRO A 88 -37.90 0.00 -46.70
N PRO A 89 -38.12 1.28 -47.10
CA PRO A 89 -39.29 2.04 -46.68
C PRO A 89 -40.54 1.63 -47.48
N LYS A 90 -41.64 1.34 -46.79
CA LYS A 90 -42.97 1.21 -47.37
C LYS A 90 -43.63 2.60 -47.36
N ALA A 91 -43.84 3.17 -48.54
CA ALA A 91 -44.61 4.40 -48.71
C ALA A 91 -46.08 4.15 -48.31
N SER A 92 -46.72 5.16 -47.72
CA SER A 92 -48.16 5.19 -47.43
C SER A 92 -48.71 6.56 -47.83
N ALA A 93 -49.93 6.51 -48.37
CA ALA A 93 -50.82 7.60 -48.79
C ALA A 93 -50.51 8.26 -50.15
#